data_AF-X1KWG9-F1
#
_entry.id   AF-X1KWG9-F1
#
_cell.length_a   1.000
_cell.length_b   1.000
_cell.length_c   1.000
_cell.angle_alpha   90.00
_cell.angle_beta   90.00
_cell.angle_gamma   90.00
#
_symmetry.space_group_name_H-M   'P 1'
#
loop_
_entity.id
_entity.type
_entity.pdbx_description
1 polymer ?
#
loop_
_entity_poly.entity_id
_entity_poly.type
_entity_poly.pdbx_seq_one_letter_code
_entity_poly.pdbx_strand_id
1 'polypeptide(L)'
;SELTAAYGLDSISCGGVIAFAMECFERGLLTLQDTGGLNLRFGNGPAMLQMIEQIALRRGLGALLSEGVARASKKLGPTTEEFALHIKGQEIPMHEPRWKQGMGIGYMVSPTGADHCHNIHDSNYAAPNPLLEDMRSLGILEPLSVNDLSPAKIRLLIYNSLWMHFLNCAV
;
A
#
# COMPACT_ATOMS: atom_id res chain seq x y z
N SER A 1 14.02 2.87 7.11
CA SER A 1 13.12 3.49 8.11
C SER A 1 13.71 4.79 8.65
N GLU A 2 15.01 4.84 8.99
CA GLU A 2 15.63 6.07 9.56
C GLU A 2 15.53 7.30 8.64
N LEU A 3 15.90 7.19 7.37
CA LEU A 3 15.83 8.33 6.43
C LEU A 3 14.40 8.82 6.21
N THR A 4 13.44 7.90 6.01
CA THR A 4 12.03 8.29 5.82
C THR A 4 11.49 8.99 7.06
N ALA A 5 11.86 8.54 8.27
CA ALA A 5 11.50 9.23 9.50
C ALA A 5 12.17 10.60 9.61
N ALA A 6 13.47 10.70 9.31
CA ALA A 6 14.23 11.96 9.36
C ALA A 6 13.69 13.03 8.39
N TYR A 7 13.21 12.62 7.21
CA TYR A 7 12.62 13.51 6.22
C TYR A 7 11.10 13.70 6.36
N GLY A 8 10.44 13.01 7.30
CA GLY A 8 8.98 13.08 7.45
C GLY A 8 8.20 12.47 6.27
N LEU A 9 8.75 11.44 5.64
CA LEU A 9 8.12 10.71 4.54
C LEU A 9 7.34 9.50 5.05
N ASP A 10 6.17 9.24 4.46
CA ASP A 10 5.50 7.95 4.61
C ASP A 10 6.35 6.83 4.00
N SER A 11 6.82 5.93 4.85
CA SER A 11 7.66 4.80 4.43
C SER A 11 6.96 3.85 3.46
N ILE A 12 5.63 3.71 3.52
CA ILE A 12 4.88 2.82 2.62
C ILE A 12 4.87 3.41 1.22
N SER A 13 4.38 4.64 1.08
CA SER A 13 4.30 5.32 -0.22
C SER A 13 5.69 5.59 -0.80
N CYS A 14 6.67 5.96 0.03
CA CYS A 14 8.05 6.13 -0.42
C CYS A 14 8.66 4.83 -0.96
N GLY A 15 8.44 3.70 -0.26
CA GLY A 15 8.84 2.39 -0.76
C GLY A 15 8.13 2.01 -2.07
N GLY A 16 6.82 2.21 -2.13
CA GLY A 16 6.00 1.91 -3.31
C GLY A 16 6.41 2.71 -4.54
N VAL A 17 6.68 4.01 -4.40
CA VAL A 17 7.08 4.84 -5.53
C VAL A 17 8.51 4.55 -6.01
N ILE A 18 9.42 4.17 -5.11
CA ILE A 18 10.76 3.71 -5.51
C ILE A 18 10.68 2.35 -6.20
N ALA A 19 9.87 1.41 -5.70
CA ALA A 19 9.66 0.12 -6.37
C ALA A 19 9.08 0.30 -7.78
N PHE A 20 8.11 1.21 -7.95
CA PHE A 20 7.59 1.59 -9.25
C PHE A 20 8.68 2.16 -10.19
N ALA A 21 9.55 3.03 -9.67
CA ALA A 21 10.67 3.55 -10.44
C ALA A 21 11.69 2.46 -10.81
N MET A 22 11.92 1.47 -9.93
CA MET A 22 12.78 0.34 -10.23
C MET A 22 12.20 -0.55 -11.33
N GLU A 23 10.89 -0.83 -11.28
CA GLU A 23 10.19 -1.56 -12.34
C GLU A 23 10.26 -0.80 -13.68
N CYS A 24 10.06 0.53 -13.66
CA CYS A 24 10.22 1.37 -14.86
C CYS A 24 11.64 1.27 -15.43
N PHE A 25 12.67 1.28 -14.58
CA PHE A 25 14.06 1.16 -15.00
C PHE A 25 14.37 -0.21 -15.60
N GLU A 26 13.92 -1.31 -14.96
CA GLU A 26 14.13 -2.67 -15.47
C GLU A 26 13.36 -2.93 -16.77
N ARG A 27 12.22 -2.27 -16.98
CA ARG A 27 11.45 -2.29 -18.23
C ARG A 27 12.00 -1.33 -19.31
N GLY A 28 13.06 -0.57 -19.02
CA GLY A 28 13.66 0.38 -19.95
C GLY A 28 12.85 1.66 -20.19
N LEU A 29 11.86 1.95 -19.34
CA LEU A 29 11.06 3.18 -19.37
C LEU A 29 11.76 4.35 -18.66
N LEU A 30 12.73 4.05 -17.80
CA LEU A 30 13.68 5.01 -17.24
C LEU A 30 15.10 4.55 -17.58
N THR A 31 15.94 5.49 -17.98
CA THR A 31 17.35 5.24 -18.32
C THR A 31 18.28 5.78 -17.24
N LEU A 32 19.58 5.44 -17.32
CA LEU A 32 20.59 6.06 -16.46
C LEU A 32 20.62 7.59 -16.58
N GLN A 33 20.26 8.15 -17.74
CA GLN A 33 20.19 9.59 -17.90
C GLN A 33 19.03 10.18 -17.10
N ASP A 34 17.85 9.55 -17.13
CA ASP A 34 16.65 10.00 -16.41
C ASP A 34 16.84 9.92 -14.88
N THR A 35 17.61 8.95 -14.41
CA THR A 35 17.89 8.74 -12.99
C THR A 35 19.09 9.52 -12.47
N GLY A 36 19.76 10.32 -13.30
CA GLY A 36 20.98 11.04 -12.93
C GLY A 36 22.16 10.12 -12.61
N GLY A 37 22.24 8.97 -13.28
CA GLY A 37 23.28 7.96 -13.12
C GLY A 37 22.97 6.87 -12.09
N LEU A 38 21.83 6.95 -11.40
CA LEU A 38 21.43 5.93 -10.43
C LEU A 38 20.94 4.66 -11.13
N ASN A 39 21.62 3.54 -10.87
CA ASN A 39 21.19 2.24 -11.33
C ASN A 39 20.01 1.73 -10.48
N LEU A 40 18.78 2.12 -10.83
CA LEU A 40 17.55 1.77 -10.13
C LEU A 40 17.05 0.36 -10.46
N ARG A 41 17.92 -0.65 -10.48
CA ARG A 41 17.45 -2.04 -10.53
C ARG A 41 16.97 -2.51 -9.16
N PHE A 42 16.07 -3.49 -9.15
CA PHE A 42 15.65 -4.13 -7.90
C PHE A 42 16.84 -4.74 -7.16
N GLY A 43 16.82 -4.59 -5.83
CA GLY A 43 17.91 -5.04 -4.95
C GLY A 43 19.05 -4.04 -4.77
N ASN A 44 19.08 -2.91 -5.50
CA ASN A 44 20.10 -1.89 -5.30
C ASN A 44 19.79 -0.96 -4.10
N GLY A 45 20.18 -1.41 -2.90
CA GLY A 45 19.99 -0.67 -1.65
C GLY A 45 20.59 0.74 -1.65
N PRO A 46 21.86 0.95 -2.06
CA PRO A 46 22.45 2.29 -2.14
C PRO A 46 21.69 3.25 -3.07
N ALA A 47 21.21 2.79 -4.22
CA ALA A 47 20.42 3.61 -5.13
C ALA A 47 19.05 3.97 -4.55
N MET A 48 18.40 3.02 -3.84
CA MET A 48 17.17 3.27 -3.10
C MET A 48 17.36 4.37 -2.04
N LEU A 49 18.43 4.32 -1.24
CA LEU A 49 18.70 5.33 -0.21
C LEU A 49 18.89 6.73 -0.82
N GLN A 50 19.63 6.84 -1.93
CA GLN A 50 19.77 8.11 -2.65
C GLN A 50 18.43 8.60 -3.22
N MET A 51 17.55 7.68 -3.65
CA MET A 51 16.23 8.05 -4.16
C MET A 51 15.31 8.60 -3.06
N ILE A 52 15.41 8.09 -1.83
CA ILE A 52 14.68 8.66 -0.67
C ILE A 52 15.05 10.14 -0.49
N GLU A 53 16.34 10.47 -0.52
CA GLU A 53 16.81 11.86 -0.40
C GLU A 53 16.36 12.71 -1.60
N GLN A 54 16.47 12.20 -2.83
CA GLN A 54 16.00 12.92 -4.02
C GLN A 54 14.49 13.20 -3.98
N ILE A 55 13.69 12.27 -3.48
CA ILE A 55 12.24 12.44 -3.27
C ILE A 55 11.99 13.51 -2.21
N ALA A 56 12.63 13.41 -1.05
CA ALA A 56 12.48 14.37 0.06
C ALA A 56 12.80 15.80 -0.38
N LEU A 57 13.86 15.97 -1.17
CA LEU A 57 14.35 17.27 -1.62
C LEU A 57 13.80 17.69 -3.00
N ARG A 58 12.94 16.87 -3.60
CA ARG A 58 12.36 17.09 -4.95
C ARG A 58 13.42 17.40 -6.01
N ARG A 59 14.49 16.61 -6.08
CA ARG A 59 15.61 16.79 -7.02
C ARG A 59 15.62 15.69 -8.08
N GLY A 60 15.98 16.05 -9.32
CA GLY A 60 16.06 15.09 -10.43
C GLY A 60 14.76 14.30 -10.60
N LEU A 61 14.88 12.97 -10.74
CA LEU A 61 13.73 12.06 -10.80
C LEU A 61 12.86 12.12 -9.53
N GLY A 62 13.46 12.42 -8.37
CA GLY A 62 12.75 12.56 -7.11
C GLY A 62 11.66 13.64 -7.13
N ALA A 63 11.77 14.68 -7.96
CA ALA A 63 10.71 15.67 -8.15
C ALA A 63 9.43 15.03 -8.72
N LEU A 64 9.58 14.10 -9.68
CA LEU A 64 8.48 13.34 -10.25
C LEU A 64 7.90 12.34 -9.24
N LEU A 65 8.77 11.57 -8.59
CA LEU A 65 8.36 10.51 -7.67
C LEU A 65 7.76 11.07 -6.36
N SER A 66 8.10 12.30 -5.97
CA SER A 66 7.46 12.99 -4.84
C SER A 66 5.96 13.25 -5.02
N GLU A 67 5.43 13.04 -6.24
CA GLU A 67 4.01 13.15 -6.55
C GLU A 67 3.23 11.82 -6.38
N GLY A 68 3.90 10.74 -5.98
CA GLY A 68 3.30 9.41 -5.83
C GLY A 68 3.10 8.69 -7.17
N VAL A 69 2.88 7.38 -7.10
CA VAL A 69 2.81 6.45 -8.24
C VAL A 69 1.70 6.86 -9.21
N ALA A 70 0.53 7.24 -8.71
CA ALA A 70 -0.61 7.61 -9.56
C ALA A 70 -0.33 8.80 -10.48
N ARG A 71 0.41 9.81 -9.99
CA ARG A 71 0.77 10.99 -10.78
C ARG A 71 2.05 10.77 -11.58
N ALA A 72 3.00 10.01 -11.04
CA ALA A 72 4.23 9.64 -11.74
C ALA A 72 3.92 8.78 -12.98
N SER A 73 3.06 7.77 -12.83
CA SER A 73 2.62 6.89 -13.92
C SER A 73 2.00 7.67 -15.08
N LYS A 74 1.06 8.57 -14.79
CA LYS A 74 0.45 9.44 -15.82
C LYS A 74 1.46 10.27 -16.61
N LYS A 75 2.56 10.68 -15.98
CA LYS A 75 3.63 11.46 -16.62
C LYS A 75 4.61 10.59 -17.41
N LEU A 76 4.90 9.38 -16.94
CA LEU A 76 5.80 8.44 -17.63
C LEU A 76 5.12 7.73 -18.82
N GLY A 77 3.80 7.63 -18.79
CA GLY A 77 3.00 7.17 -19.93
C GLY A 77 2.15 5.95 -19.63
N PRO A 78 1.21 5.62 -20.53
CA PRO A 78 0.14 4.64 -20.29
C PRO A 78 0.65 3.22 -20.07
N THR A 79 1.84 2.88 -20.58
CA THR A 79 2.45 1.55 -20.36
C THR A 79 2.81 1.30 -18.90
N THR A 80 2.87 2.34 -18.07
CA THR A 80 3.17 2.21 -16.64
C THR A 80 1.95 1.88 -15.79
N GLU A 81 0.72 2.08 -16.31
CA GLU A 81 -0.52 1.93 -15.53
C GLU A 81 -0.72 0.50 -15.01
N GLU A 82 -0.25 -0.52 -15.77
CA GLU A 82 -0.38 -1.93 -15.41
C GLU A 82 0.30 -2.28 -14.07
N PHE A 83 1.38 -1.58 -13.72
CA PHE A 83 2.16 -1.83 -12.51
C PHE A 83 2.22 -0.61 -11.58
N ALA A 84 1.40 0.40 -11.83
CA ALA A 84 1.20 1.54 -10.95
C ALA A 84 0.28 1.17 -9.78
N LEU A 85 0.79 0.43 -8.80
CA LEU A 85 0.00 -0.18 -7.73
C LEU A 85 -0.51 0.86 -6.70
N HIS A 86 -1.72 1.38 -6.93
CA HIS A 86 -2.38 2.32 -6.01
C HIS A 86 -3.90 2.15 -6.01
N ILE A 87 -4.56 2.58 -4.93
CA ILE A 87 -6.02 2.77 -4.88
C ILE A 87 -6.33 4.21 -4.48
N LYS A 88 -7.15 4.90 -5.27
CA LYS A 88 -7.48 6.33 -5.09
C LYS A 88 -6.25 7.26 -5.01
N GLY A 89 -5.13 6.81 -5.58
CA GLY A 89 -3.87 7.55 -5.61
C GLY A 89 -2.89 7.21 -4.49
N GLN A 90 -3.30 6.40 -3.50
CA GLN A 90 -2.43 5.94 -2.41
C GLN A 90 -1.84 4.56 -2.75
N GLU A 91 -0.53 4.40 -2.57
CA GLU A 91 0.20 3.15 -2.79
C GLU A 91 -0.34 2.00 -1.92
N ILE A 92 -0.34 0.79 -2.47
CA ILE A 92 -0.80 -0.40 -1.74
C ILE A 92 0.25 -0.78 -0.67
N PRO A 93 -0.17 -1.09 0.58
CA PRO A 93 0.75 -1.48 1.65
C PRO A 93 1.19 -2.94 1.49
N MET A 94 2.06 -3.42 2.38
CA MET A 94 2.77 -4.70 2.23
C MET A 94 1.92 -5.94 2.59
N HIS A 95 0.73 -6.06 2.01
CA HIS A 95 -0.15 -7.23 2.14
C HIS A 95 -0.68 -7.69 0.79
N GLU A 96 -0.87 -8.99 0.64
CA GLU A 96 -1.21 -9.63 -0.63
C GLU A 96 -2.73 -9.83 -0.79
N PRO A 97 -3.44 -8.94 -1.53
CA PRO A 97 -4.89 -9.03 -1.66
C PRO A 97 -5.36 -10.20 -2.54
N ARG A 98 -4.50 -10.80 -3.37
CA ARG A 98 -4.85 -12.01 -4.14
C ARG A 98 -5.13 -13.20 -3.23
N TRP A 99 -4.44 -13.25 -2.10
CA TRP A 99 -4.67 -14.25 -1.04
C TRP A 99 -5.70 -13.76 0.00
N LYS A 100 -5.73 -12.46 0.28
CA LYS A 100 -6.64 -11.83 1.27
C LYS A 100 -7.72 -11.03 0.57
N GLN A 101 -8.72 -11.70 -0.02
CA GLN A 101 -9.68 -11.02 -0.89
C GLN A 101 -10.58 -10.04 -0.13
N GLY A 102 -10.91 -10.34 1.14
CA GLY A 102 -11.65 -9.40 1.99
C GLY A 102 -10.89 -8.09 2.22
N MET A 103 -9.59 -8.18 2.53
CA MET A 103 -8.70 -7.02 2.60
C MET A 103 -8.64 -6.25 1.27
N GLY A 104 -8.58 -6.96 0.14
CA GLY A 104 -8.59 -6.35 -1.20
C GLY A 104 -9.83 -5.50 -1.45
N ILE A 105 -11.01 -5.97 -1.02
CA ILE A 105 -12.25 -5.17 -1.05
C ILE A 105 -12.11 -3.96 -0.12
N GLY A 106 -11.57 -4.14 1.08
CA GLY A 106 -11.31 -3.06 2.02
C GLY A 106 -10.46 -1.93 1.42
N TYR A 107 -9.40 -2.25 0.67
CA TYR A 107 -8.60 -1.25 -0.04
C TYR A 107 -9.44 -0.46 -1.05
N MET A 108 -10.30 -1.13 -1.82
CA MET A 108 -11.14 -0.48 -2.83
C MET A 108 -12.15 0.51 -2.21
N VAL A 109 -12.79 0.12 -1.12
CA VAL A 109 -13.89 0.90 -0.52
C VAL A 109 -13.43 1.90 0.53
N SER A 110 -12.23 1.75 1.09
CA SER A 110 -11.64 2.63 2.10
C SER A 110 -11.72 4.12 1.70
N PRO A 111 -12.13 5.03 2.61
CA PRO A 111 -12.22 6.45 2.31
C PRO A 111 -10.85 7.11 2.12
N THR A 112 -9.77 6.53 2.64
CA THR A 112 -8.42 7.13 2.62
C THR A 112 -7.52 6.61 1.50
N GLY A 113 -7.91 5.55 0.79
CA GLY A 113 -7.07 4.87 -0.21
C GLY A 113 -6.75 3.43 0.20
N ALA A 114 -5.65 2.85 -0.29
CA ALA A 114 -5.23 1.50 0.06
C ALA A 114 -4.72 1.42 1.52
N ASP A 115 -5.62 1.47 2.49
CA ASP A 115 -5.29 1.50 3.91
C ASP A 115 -5.59 0.14 4.58
N HIS A 116 -4.71 -0.29 5.47
CA HIS A 116 -4.84 -1.54 6.23
C HIS A 116 -5.13 -1.32 7.72
N CYS A 117 -5.02 -0.09 8.24
CA CYS A 117 -5.23 0.23 9.65
C CYS A 117 -6.70 0.11 10.09
N HIS A 118 -7.64 0.38 9.19
CA HIS A 118 -9.09 0.19 9.41
C HIS A 118 -9.68 -0.88 8.49
N ASN A 119 -8.88 -1.92 8.26
CA ASN A 119 -9.20 -3.04 7.37
C ASN A 119 -8.96 -4.38 8.08
N ILE A 120 -9.55 -5.45 7.55
CA ILE A 120 -9.33 -6.79 8.06
C ILE A 120 -8.05 -7.40 7.48
N HIS A 121 -7.48 -8.32 8.24
CA HIS A 121 -6.56 -9.31 7.71
C HIS A 121 -7.29 -10.65 7.71
N ASP A 122 -7.63 -11.19 6.55
CA ASP A 122 -8.43 -12.42 6.42
C ASP A 122 -7.89 -13.59 7.26
N SER A 123 -6.56 -13.72 7.32
CA SER A 123 -5.86 -14.71 8.16
C SER A 123 -6.18 -14.61 9.65
N ASN A 124 -6.47 -13.41 10.15
CA ASN A 124 -6.75 -13.15 11.57
C ASN A 124 -8.17 -13.57 11.95
N TYR A 125 -9.02 -13.93 11.01
CA TYR A 125 -10.39 -14.37 11.27
C TYR A 125 -10.65 -15.82 10.84
N ALA A 126 -9.59 -16.55 10.46
CA ALA A 126 -9.66 -17.93 10.01
C ALA A 126 -9.66 -18.97 11.14
N ALA A 127 -9.40 -18.54 12.39
CA ALA A 127 -9.44 -19.38 13.57
C ALA A 127 -9.83 -18.57 14.83
N PRO A 128 -10.33 -19.21 15.90
CA PRO A 128 -10.61 -18.53 17.16
C PRO A 128 -9.35 -17.88 17.75
N ASN A 129 -9.44 -16.59 18.08
CA ASN A 129 -8.38 -15.79 18.70
C ASN A 129 -8.98 -14.50 19.29
N PRO A 130 -8.20 -13.69 20.05
CA PRO A 130 -8.72 -12.48 20.68
C PRO A 130 -9.37 -11.47 19.71
N LEU A 131 -8.84 -11.32 18.50
CA LEU A 131 -9.43 -10.40 17.50
C LEU A 131 -10.83 -10.86 17.05
N LEU A 132 -11.04 -12.18 16.91
CA LEU A 132 -12.37 -12.71 16.63
C LEU A 132 -13.30 -12.51 17.84
N GLU A 133 -12.78 -12.68 19.05
CA GLU A 133 -13.56 -12.50 20.28
C GLU A 133 -14.12 -11.08 20.40
N ASP A 134 -13.32 -10.06 20.09
CA ASP A 134 -13.76 -8.66 20.04
C ASP A 134 -14.93 -8.47 19.06
N MET A 135 -14.89 -9.16 17.92
CA MET A 135 -15.91 -9.09 16.87
C MET A 135 -17.17 -9.90 17.17
N ARG A 136 -17.17 -10.82 18.15
CA ARG A 136 -18.38 -11.58 18.54
C ARG A 136 -19.48 -10.66 19.05
N SER A 137 -19.11 -9.61 19.77
CA SER A 137 -20.05 -8.59 20.27
C SER A 137 -20.79 -7.86 19.14
N LEU A 138 -20.18 -7.81 17.96
CA LEU A 138 -20.73 -7.23 16.73
C LEU A 138 -21.44 -8.28 15.86
N GLY A 139 -21.56 -9.53 16.32
CA GLY A 139 -22.26 -10.61 15.60
C GLY A 139 -21.40 -11.40 14.61
N ILE A 140 -20.06 -11.30 14.68
CA ILE A 140 -19.15 -12.22 13.97
C ILE A 140 -18.81 -13.37 14.92
N LEU A 141 -19.61 -14.44 14.88
CA LEU A 141 -19.58 -15.49 15.91
C LEU A 141 -18.62 -16.63 15.60
N GLU A 142 -18.37 -16.90 14.33
CA GLU A 142 -17.59 -18.04 13.87
C GLU A 142 -16.43 -17.59 12.98
N PRO A 143 -15.31 -18.33 12.96
CA PRO A 143 -14.24 -18.09 12.02
C PRO A 143 -14.72 -18.18 10.57
N LEU A 144 -14.12 -17.36 9.70
CA LEU A 144 -14.34 -17.40 8.25
C LEU A 144 -13.06 -17.83 7.55
N SER A 145 -13.19 -18.73 6.58
CA SER A 145 -12.04 -19.12 5.74
C SER A 145 -11.38 -17.89 5.12
N VAL A 146 -10.05 -17.94 4.93
CA VAL A 146 -9.29 -16.86 4.31
C VAL A 146 -9.89 -16.50 2.94
N ASN A 147 -10.25 -17.52 2.16
CA ASN A 147 -10.80 -17.38 0.81
C ASN A 147 -12.34 -17.33 0.78
N ASP A 148 -13.01 -17.04 1.90
CA ASP A 148 -14.47 -16.91 1.94
C ASP A 148 -14.91 -15.68 1.13
N LEU A 149 -15.75 -15.89 0.12
CA LEU A 149 -16.31 -14.86 -0.76
C LEU A 149 -17.81 -14.62 -0.52
N SER A 150 -18.36 -15.14 0.58
CA SER A 150 -19.77 -14.99 0.92
C SER A 150 -20.06 -13.59 1.53
N PRO A 151 -21.35 -13.22 1.64
CA PRO A 151 -21.74 -11.99 2.35
C PRO A 151 -21.26 -11.91 3.81
N ALA A 152 -20.92 -13.05 4.45
CA ALA A 152 -20.37 -13.06 5.79
C ALA A 152 -19.01 -12.36 5.86
N LYS A 153 -18.15 -12.54 4.84
CA LYS A 153 -16.85 -11.84 4.74
C LYS A 153 -17.04 -10.32 4.63
N ILE A 154 -18.02 -9.88 3.84
CA ILE A 154 -18.35 -8.45 3.68
C ILE A 154 -18.86 -7.87 5.00
N ARG A 155 -19.71 -8.61 5.73
CA ARG A 155 -20.18 -8.18 7.05
C ARG A 155 -19.01 -8.01 8.02
N LEU A 156 -18.10 -8.98 8.08
CA LEU A 156 -16.88 -8.88 8.89
C LEU A 156 -16.06 -7.65 8.52
N LEU A 157 -15.78 -7.43 7.23
CA LEU A 157 -15.04 -6.26 6.75
C LEU A 157 -15.69 -4.95 7.20
N ILE A 158 -16.99 -4.77 6.95
CA ILE A 158 -17.70 -3.54 7.28
C ILE A 158 -17.75 -3.31 8.79
N TYR A 159 -18.07 -4.35 9.57
CA TYR A 159 -18.20 -4.21 11.03
C TYR A 159 -16.84 -3.93 11.67
N ASN A 160 -15.78 -4.62 11.23
CA ASN A 160 -14.43 -4.34 11.70
C ASN A 160 -13.97 -2.93 11.32
N SER A 161 -14.22 -2.49 10.09
CA SER A 161 -13.84 -1.15 9.65
C SER A 161 -14.58 -0.07 10.45
N LEU A 162 -15.89 -0.22 10.66
CA LEU A 162 -16.68 0.69 11.51
C LEU A 162 -16.19 0.71 12.96
N TRP A 163 -15.81 -0.46 13.49
CA TRP A 163 -15.24 -0.56 14.84
C TRP A 163 -13.91 0.18 14.94
N MET A 164 -13.01 0.01 13.97
CA MET A 164 -11.74 0.75 13.94
C MET A 164 -11.95 2.26 13.80
N HIS A 165 -12.90 2.70 12.97
CA HIS A 165 -13.26 4.11 12.88
C HIS A 165 -13.81 4.65 14.21
N PHE A 166 -14.68 3.89 14.88
CA PHE A 166 -15.17 4.26 16.20
C PHE A 166 -14.03 4.43 17.20
N LEU A 167 -13.10 3.46 17.27
CA LEU A 167 -11.94 3.54 18.15
C LEU A 167 -11.09 4.79 17.85
N ASN A 168 -10.80 5.09 16.58
CA ASN A 168 -10.06 6.29 16.20
C ASN A 168 -10.72 7.61 16.63
N CYS A 169 -12.02 7.61 16.94
CA CYS A 169 -12.75 8.79 17.42
C CYS A 169 -12.99 8.78 18.93
N ALA A 170 -13.04 7.60 19.55
CA ALA A 170 -13.43 7.43 20.94
C ALA A 170 -12.24 7.43 21.92
N VAL A 171 -11.02 7.18 21.43
CA VAL A 171 -9.78 7.19 22.22
C VAL A 171 -8.86 8.35 21.88
#